data_AF-A0A2U2PAB6-F1
#
_entry.id   AF-A0A2U2PAB6-F1
#
_cell.length_a   1.000
_cell.length_b   1.000
_cell.length_c   1.000
_cell.angle_alpha   90.00
_cell.angle_beta   90.00
_cell.angle_gamma   90.00
#
_symmetry.space_group_name_H-M   'P 1'
#
loop_
_entity.id
_entity.type
_entity.pdbx_description
1 polymer ?
#
loop_
_entity_poly.entity_id
_entity_poly.type
_entity_poly.pdbx_seq_one_letter_code
_entity_poly.pdbx_strand_id
1 'polypeptide(L)'
;MRVLILSFFVLLCLTAQSQTFSAMSWAVSNYQLESRVRKIGPDRYNEVRLKLDSLGKLCFAGKSDTLYIMESTSVESGEIIASIWNNTGRINYSYNQGSFRFDENISFSKYMIRLIEAWDVRAIGKEEREHSDMFDNSIIIATRIIKKMKGFKGLEGLDIESIKFLNFFKQERDGMD
;
A
#
# COMPACT_ATOMS: atom_id res chain seq x y z
N MET A 1 -20.60 36.14 5.99
CA MET A 1 -19.80 35.61 7.13
C MET A 1 -20.05 34.12 7.41
N ARG A 2 -21.31 33.62 7.42
CA ARG A 2 -21.61 32.19 7.66
C ARG A 2 -21.06 31.21 6.61
N VAL A 3 -20.97 31.62 5.33
CA VAL A 3 -20.42 30.78 4.25
C VAL A 3 -18.89 30.62 4.34
N LEU A 4 -18.16 31.65 4.79
CA LEU A 4 -16.70 31.62 4.94
C LEU A 4 -16.23 30.71 6.09
N ILE A 5 -17.05 30.56 7.14
CA ILE A 5 -16.73 29.70 8.30
C ILE A 5 -16.90 28.22 7.94
N LEU A 6 -17.90 27.89 7.10
CA LEU A 6 -18.11 26.50 6.64
C LEU A 6 -16.98 26.02 5.74
N SER A 7 -16.51 26.87 4.81
CA SER A 7 -15.40 26.51 3.92
C SER A 7 -14.07 26.36 4.69
N PHE A 8 -13.85 27.12 5.76
CA PHE A 8 -12.66 26.97 6.61
C PHE A 8 -12.66 25.64 7.39
N PHE A 9 -13.82 25.18 7.87
CA PHE A 9 -13.95 23.89 8.56
C PHE A 9 -13.72 22.69 7.64
N VAL A 10 -14.22 22.73 6.40
CA VAL A 10 -14.00 21.65 5.42
C VAL A 10 -12.51 21.54 5.06
N LEU A 11 -11.80 22.66 4.92
CA LEU A 11 -10.36 22.67 4.67
C LEU A 11 -9.54 22.09 5.84
N LEU A 12 -9.93 22.37 7.09
CA LEU A 12 -9.26 21.81 8.27
C LEU A 12 -9.46 20.29 8.43
N CYS A 13 -10.62 19.76 8.05
CA CYS A 13 -10.85 18.31 8.09
C CYS A 13 -10.02 17.55 7.04
N LEU A 14 -9.77 18.16 5.87
CA LEU A 14 -8.95 17.56 4.82
C LEU A 14 -7.47 17.52 5.22
N THR A 15 -6.96 18.55 5.91
CA THR A 15 -5.54 18.60 6.33
C THR A 15 -5.24 17.66 7.50
N ALA A 16 -6.18 17.51 8.44
CA ALA A 16 -6.01 16.59 9.57
C ALA A 16 -5.91 15.12 9.13
N GLN A 17 -6.64 14.73 8.07
CA GLN A 17 -6.57 13.35 7.54
C GLN A 17 -5.27 13.07 6.80
N SER A 18 -4.76 14.00 5.97
CA SER A 18 -3.45 13.82 5.29
C SER A 18 -2.29 13.68 6.27
N GLN A 19 -2.30 14.43 7.38
CA GLN A 19 -1.25 14.30 8.42
C GLN A 19 -1.16 12.88 9.02
N THR A 20 -2.26 12.11 9.02
CA THR A 20 -2.27 10.75 9.57
C THR A 20 -1.65 9.70 8.66
N PHE A 21 -1.87 9.77 7.34
CA PHE A 21 -1.31 8.79 6.42
C PHE A 21 0.20 8.97 6.23
N SER A 22 0.65 10.21 6.13
CA SER A 22 2.08 10.51 6.03
C SER A 22 2.89 9.87 7.18
N ALA A 23 2.39 9.94 8.42
CA ALA A 23 3.00 9.28 9.57
C ALA A 23 3.00 7.74 9.44
N MET A 24 1.88 7.15 9.02
CA MET A 24 1.81 5.70 8.77
C MET A 24 2.79 5.26 7.69
N SER A 25 2.95 6.03 6.61
CA SER A 25 3.87 5.72 5.52
C SER A 25 5.33 5.68 6.00
N TRP A 26 5.72 6.63 6.86
CA TRP A 26 7.04 6.61 7.51
C TRP A 26 7.23 5.40 8.43
N ALA A 27 6.22 5.03 9.22
CA ALA A 27 6.30 3.85 10.08
C ALA A 27 6.46 2.56 9.25
N VAL A 28 5.73 2.43 8.14
CA VAL A 28 5.91 1.33 7.19
C VAL A 28 7.33 1.32 6.62
N SER A 29 7.84 2.47 6.18
CA SER A 29 9.21 2.60 5.64
C SER A 29 10.28 2.10 6.62
N ASN A 30 10.18 2.53 7.88
CA ASN A 30 11.10 2.15 8.94
C ASN A 30 10.99 0.65 9.24
N TYR A 31 9.76 0.14 9.41
CA TYR A 31 9.53 -1.27 9.67
C TYR A 31 10.07 -2.15 8.53
N GLN A 32 9.80 -1.81 7.27
CA GLN A 32 10.29 -2.55 6.11
C GLN A 32 11.83 -2.59 6.05
N LEU A 33 12.50 -1.53 6.50
CA LEU A 33 13.96 -1.47 6.59
C LEU A 33 14.50 -2.34 7.74
N GLU A 34 13.93 -2.23 8.93
CA GLU A 34 14.32 -2.99 10.14
C GLU A 34 14.10 -4.50 9.96
N SER A 35 12.95 -4.88 9.39
CA SER A 35 12.59 -6.27 9.05
C SER A 35 13.36 -6.82 7.85
N ARG A 36 14.19 -6.01 7.18
CA ARG A 36 14.98 -6.37 5.98
C ARG A 36 14.14 -6.83 4.78
N VAL A 37 12.85 -6.50 4.79
CA VAL A 37 11.94 -6.65 3.65
C VAL A 37 12.42 -5.74 2.52
N ARG A 38 12.70 -4.47 2.83
CA ARG A 38 13.37 -3.49 1.97
C ARG A 38 14.87 -3.44 2.29
N LYS A 39 15.71 -3.12 1.28
CA LYS A 39 17.15 -2.90 1.46
C LYS A 39 17.44 -1.43 1.81
N ILE A 40 18.61 -1.18 2.42
CA ILE A 40 19.11 0.18 2.66
C ILE A 40 19.26 0.90 1.30
N GLY A 41 18.79 2.15 1.24
CA GLY A 41 18.79 2.99 0.05
C GLY A 41 17.59 3.93 0.02
N PRO A 42 17.42 4.68 -1.09
CA PRO A 42 16.26 5.55 -1.29
C PRO A 42 14.95 4.79 -1.12
N ASP A 43 14.01 5.35 -0.38
CA ASP A 43 12.68 4.77 -0.21
C ASP A 43 11.69 5.38 -1.21
N ARG A 44 11.80 4.91 -2.45
CA ARG A 44 10.91 5.36 -3.53
C ARG A 44 9.45 5.04 -3.24
N TYR A 45 9.15 3.97 -2.49
CA TYR A 45 7.78 3.63 -2.11
C TYR A 45 7.20 4.67 -1.15
N ASN A 46 7.94 5.02 -0.09
CA ASN A 46 7.52 6.08 0.82
C ASN A 46 7.36 7.43 0.11
N GLU A 47 8.32 7.81 -0.76
CA GLU A 47 8.21 9.05 -1.54
C GLU A 47 6.95 9.10 -2.41
N VAL A 48 6.62 8.00 -3.09
CA VAL A 48 5.42 7.90 -3.92
C VAL A 48 4.14 7.92 -3.07
N ARG A 49 4.13 7.24 -1.94
CA ARG A 49 3.02 7.28 -0.96
C ARG A 49 2.74 8.68 -0.45
N LEU A 50 3.77 9.46 -0.13
CA LEU A 50 3.62 10.87 0.30
C LEU A 50 3.10 11.77 -0.81
N LYS A 51 3.55 11.57 -2.06
CA LYS A 51 2.98 12.27 -3.22
C LYS A 51 1.52 11.90 -3.47
N LEU A 52 1.16 10.63 -3.28
CA LEU A 52 -0.22 10.18 -3.43
C LEU A 52 -1.13 10.77 -2.34
N ASP A 53 -0.63 10.86 -1.10
CA ASP A 53 -1.33 11.48 0.02
C ASP A 53 -1.58 12.98 -0.21
N SER A 54 -0.59 13.71 -0.74
CA SER A 54 -0.74 15.14 -1.03
C SER A 54 -1.78 15.45 -2.11
N LEU A 55 -2.14 14.46 -2.94
CA LEU A 55 -3.24 14.53 -3.90
C LEU A 55 -4.62 14.26 -3.25
N GLY A 56 -4.68 13.99 -1.94
CA GLY A 56 -5.91 13.67 -1.21
C GLY A 56 -6.52 12.31 -1.54
N LYS A 57 -5.77 11.43 -2.23
CA LYS A 57 -6.26 10.13 -2.71
C LYS A 57 -6.38 9.06 -1.62
N LEU A 58 -5.87 9.34 -0.41
CA LEU A 58 -5.77 8.38 0.69
C LEU A 58 -6.64 8.74 1.89
N CYS A 59 -7.69 9.55 1.70
CA CYS A 59 -8.62 9.95 2.76
C CYS A 59 -9.33 8.76 3.43
N PHE A 60 -9.42 7.60 2.75
CA PHE A 60 -9.99 6.37 3.30
C PHE A 60 -9.02 5.63 4.23
N ALA A 61 -7.70 5.86 4.12
CA ALA A 61 -6.69 5.09 4.83
C ALA A 61 -6.83 5.20 6.35
N GLY A 62 -7.33 6.34 6.84
CA GLY A 62 -7.63 6.59 8.25
C GLY A 62 -8.89 5.89 8.79
N LYS A 63 -9.82 5.47 7.94
CA LYS A 63 -11.21 5.12 8.32
C LYS A 63 -11.45 3.66 8.72
N SER A 64 -10.41 2.82 8.67
CA SER A 64 -10.47 1.41 9.03
C SER A 64 -9.37 1.04 10.01
N ASP A 65 -9.59 0.00 10.80
CA ASP A 65 -8.60 -0.56 11.73
C ASP A 65 -7.46 -1.24 10.99
N THR A 66 -7.70 -1.76 9.79
CA THR A 66 -6.67 -2.43 8.99
C THR A 66 -6.48 -1.74 7.66
N LEU A 67 -5.23 -1.52 7.27
CA LEU A 67 -4.83 -1.01 5.96
C LEU A 67 -3.83 -1.99 5.33
N TYR A 68 -4.05 -2.31 4.07
CA TYR A 68 -3.17 -3.15 3.27
C TYR A 68 -2.46 -2.32 2.22
N ILE A 69 -1.20 -2.63 2.00
CA ILE A 69 -0.34 -2.02 0.99
C ILE A 69 0.37 -3.16 0.27
N MET A 70 0.29 -3.19 -1.06
CA MET A 70 1.14 -4.01 -1.90
C MET A 70 1.87 -3.10 -2.88
N GLU A 71 3.19 -3.28 -2.98
CA GLU A 71 4.08 -2.44 -3.79
C GLU A 71 5.09 -3.32 -4.52
N SER A 72 5.25 -3.08 -5.82
CA SER A 72 6.25 -3.72 -6.67
C SER A 72 6.92 -2.68 -7.55
N THR A 73 8.15 -2.95 -7.98
CA THR A 73 8.86 -2.13 -8.95
C THR A 73 9.20 -2.99 -10.15
N SER A 74 8.76 -2.57 -11.34
CA SER A 74 9.22 -3.17 -12.59
C SER A 74 10.71 -2.92 -12.75
N VAL A 75 11.47 -4.00 -12.91
CA VAL A 75 12.93 -3.94 -13.11
C VAL A 75 13.28 -3.24 -14.42
N GLU A 76 12.47 -3.43 -15.45
CA GLU A 76 12.73 -2.89 -16.80
C GLU A 76 12.42 -1.40 -16.89
N SER A 77 11.23 -0.98 -16.43
CA SER A 77 10.77 0.41 -16.62
C SER A 77 11.04 1.30 -15.40
N GLY A 78 11.40 0.71 -14.25
CA GLY A 78 11.50 1.42 -12.97
C GLY A 78 10.16 1.96 -12.46
N GLU A 79 9.05 1.54 -13.08
CA GLU A 79 7.68 1.86 -12.72
C GLU A 79 7.30 1.17 -11.41
N ILE A 80 6.71 1.93 -10.50
CA ILE A 80 6.12 1.38 -9.27
C ILE A 80 4.67 1.03 -9.56
N ILE A 81 4.28 -0.20 -9.24
CA ILE A 81 2.88 -0.67 -9.28
C ILE A 81 2.46 -0.93 -7.85
N ALA A 82 1.30 -0.41 -7.44
CA ALA A 82 0.86 -0.53 -6.07
C ALA A 82 -0.67 -0.53 -5.91
N SER A 83 -1.10 -1.19 -4.84
CA SER A 83 -2.48 -1.21 -4.36
C SER A 83 -2.48 -0.86 -2.88
N ILE A 84 -3.30 0.11 -2.49
CA ILE A 84 -3.54 0.48 -1.09
C ILE A 84 -5.03 0.35 -0.83
N TRP A 85 -5.43 -0.44 0.17
CA TRP A 85 -6.85 -0.68 0.41
C TRP A 85 -7.20 -1.03 1.84
N ASN A 86 -8.46 -0.82 2.17
CA ASN A 86 -9.13 -1.32 3.36
C ASN A 86 -10.61 -1.59 3.04
N ASN A 87 -11.41 -1.89 4.06
CA ASN A 87 -12.85 -2.14 3.89
C ASN A 87 -13.68 -0.90 3.49
N THR A 88 -13.12 0.32 3.52
CA THR A 88 -13.81 1.57 3.17
C THR A 88 -13.39 2.13 1.80
N GLY A 89 -12.30 1.63 1.21
CA GLY A 89 -11.79 2.14 -0.05
C GLY A 89 -10.55 1.41 -0.53
N ARG A 90 -10.29 1.52 -1.83
CA ARG A 90 -9.14 0.95 -2.52
C ARG A 90 -8.63 1.94 -3.56
N ILE A 91 -7.32 1.98 -3.72
CA ILE A 91 -6.67 2.65 -4.85
C ILE A 91 -5.61 1.75 -5.45
N ASN A 92 -5.66 1.61 -6.76
CA ASN A 92 -4.68 0.93 -7.58
C ASN A 92 -3.98 2.00 -8.43
N TYR A 93 -2.66 1.97 -8.48
CA TYR A 93 -1.92 2.95 -9.26
C TYR A 93 -0.60 2.39 -9.79
N SER A 94 -0.15 2.99 -10.88
CA SER A 94 1.26 2.97 -11.24
C SER A 94 1.87 4.37 -11.17
N TYR A 95 3.17 4.41 -10.92
CA TYR A 95 3.93 5.65 -10.88
C TYR A 95 5.22 5.51 -11.68
N ASN A 96 5.35 6.35 -12.69
CA ASN A 96 6.56 6.43 -13.50
C ASN A 96 6.86 7.89 -13.88
N GLN A 97 8.14 8.26 -13.88
CA GLN A 97 8.63 9.58 -14.31
C GLN A 97 7.81 10.79 -13.80
N GLY A 98 7.41 10.79 -12.54
CA GLY A 98 6.67 11.92 -11.95
C GLY A 98 5.15 11.82 -12.04
N SER A 99 4.61 10.89 -12.82
CA SER A 99 3.19 10.82 -13.15
C SER A 99 2.52 9.59 -12.56
N PHE A 100 1.30 9.77 -12.05
CA PHE A 100 0.43 8.68 -11.62
C PHE A 100 -0.50 8.25 -12.75
N ARG A 101 -0.69 6.94 -12.88
CA ARG A 101 -1.83 6.34 -13.60
C ARG A 101 -2.68 5.60 -12.58
N PHE A 102 -3.99 5.83 -12.63
CA PHE A 102 -4.97 5.16 -11.78
C PHE A 102 -5.84 4.29 -12.67
N ASP A 103 -5.83 2.99 -12.45
CA ASP A 103 -6.61 2.02 -13.21
C ASP A 103 -6.84 0.78 -12.35
N GLU A 104 -8.04 0.22 -12.41
CA GLU A 104 -8.37 -1.04 -11.75
C GLU A 104 -7.61 -2.22 -12.36
N ASN A 105 -7.23 -2.13 -13.64
CA ASN A 105 -6.42 -3.13 -14.33
C ASN A 105 -4.94 -3.09 -13.93
N ILE A 106 -4.47 -2.00 -13.32
CA ILE A 106 -3.12 -1.90 -12.71
C ILE A 106 -3.21 -2.48 -11.29
N SER A 107 -3.59 -3.76 -11.18
CA SER A 107 -3.75 -4.39 -9.87
C SER A 107 -3.15 -5.79 -9.84
N PHE A 108 -2.73 -6.18 -8.63
CA PHE A 108 -2.41 -7.56 -8.32
C PHE A 108 -3.66 -8.42 -8.44
N SER A 109 -3.51 -9.71 -8.79
CA SER A 109 -4.65 -10.61 -8.99
C SER A 109 -5.56 -10.66 -7.76
N LYS A 110 -6.85 -10.92 -7.95
CA LYS A 110 -7.78 -10.98 -6.82
C LYS A 110 -7.39 -12.09 -5.85
N TYR A 111 -6.78 -13.16 -6.35
CA TYR A 111 -6.25 -14.23 -5.51
C TYR A 111 -5.13 -13.74 -4.58
N MET A 112 -4.14 -13.00 -5.09
CA MET A 112 -3.10 -12.38 -4.25
C MET A 112 -3.70 -11.47 -3.19
N ILE A 113 -4.64 -10.62 -3.58
CA ILE A 113 -5.34 -9.71 -2.66
C ILE A 113 -6.01 -10.50 -1.51
N ARG A 114 -6.72 -11.59 -1.82
CA ARG A 114 -7.36 -12.44 -0.81
C ARG A 114 -6.36 -13.08 0.15
N LEU A 115 -5.22 -13.56 -0.35
CA LEU A 115 -4.18 -14.13 0.50
C LEU A 115 -3.58 -13.08 1.45
N ILE A 116 -3.39 -11.85 0.97
CA ILE A 116 -2.90 -10.72 1.79
C ILE A 116 -3.94 -10.28 2.82
N GLU A 117 -5.22 -10.21 2.46
CA GLU A 117 -6.29 -9.89 3.40
C GLU A 117 -6.41 -10.93 4.53
N ALA A 118 -6.26 -12.21 4.20
CA ALA A 118 -6.19 -13.30 5.18
C ALA A 118 -4.84 -13.35 5.93
N TRP A 119 -3.83 -12.64 5.43
CA TRP A 119 -2.44 -12.72 5.86
C TRP A 119 -1.91 -14.16 5.88
N ASP A 120 -2.26 -14.95 4.87
CA ASP A 120 -1.86 -16.36 4.76
C ASP A 120 -0.45 -16.50 4.16
N VAL A 121 0.55 -16.16 4.98
CA VAL A 121 1.98 -16.22 4.60
C VAL A 121 2.39 -17.62 4.14
N ARG A 122 1.74 -18.69 4.66
CA ARG A 122 2.05 -20.06 4.25
C ARG A 122 1.58 -20.36 2.84
N ALA A 123 0.34 -19.97 2.51
CA ALA A 123 -0.17 -20.09 1.14
C ALA A 123 0.66 -19.25 0.18
N ILE A 124 0.97 -18.00 0.53
CA ILE A 124 1.81 -17.11 -0.28
C ILE A 124 3.16 -17.73 -0.58
N GLY A 125 3.86 -18.24 0.43
CA GLY A 125 5.16 -18.89 0.22
C GLY A 125 5.06 -20.20 -0.57
N LYS A 126 3.93 -20.91 -0.49
CA LYS A 126 3.69 -22.09 -1.33
C LYS A 126 3.51 -21.71 -2.79
N GLU A 127 2.64 -20.74 -3.06
CA GLU A 127 2.35 -20.20 -4.39
C GLU A 127 3.61 -19.62 -5.03
N GLU A 128 4.40 -18.85 -4.29
CA GLU A 128 5.70 -18.34 -4.73
C GLU A 128 6.63 -19.48 -5.17
N ARG A 129 6.77 -20.55 -4.37
CA ARG A 129 7.67 -21.67 -4.72
C ARG A 129 7.19 -22.47 -5.92
N GLU A 130 5.88 -22.63 -6.08
CA GLU A 130 5.30 -23.49 -7.12
C GLU A 130 5.08 -22.75 -8.44
N HIS A 131 4.91 -21.43 -8.40
CA HIS A 131 4.43 -20.64 -9.53
C HIS A 131 5.14 -19.31 -9.76
N SER A 132 6.19 -18.96 -9.00
CA SER A 132 7.03 -17.84 -9.41
C SER A 132 7.64 -18.14 -10.78
N ASP A 133 7.34 -17.27 -11.73
CA ASP A 133 7.83 -17.43 -13.09
C ASP A 133 9.30 -16.97 -13.14
N MET A 134 10.16 -17.75 -13.79
CA MET A 134 11.52 -17.33 -14.09
C MET A 134 11.56 -16.04 -14.92
N PHE A 135 10.50 -15.73 -15.68
CA PHE A 135 10.43 -14.59 -16.59
C PHE A 135 9.87 -13.31 -15.96
N ASP A 136 9.02 -13.40 -14.92
CA ASP A 136 8.55 -12.25 -14.14
C ASP A 136 8.93 -12.40 -12.66
N ASN A 137 10.20 -12.09 -12.37
CA ASN A 137 10.74 -12.06 -11.02
C ASN A 137 10.46 -10.73 -10.30
N SER A 138 9.35 -10.05 -10.62
CA SER A 138 9.01 -8.82 -9.92
C SER A 138 8.81 -9.09 -8.43
N ILE A 139 9.56 -8.36 -7.61
CA ILE A 139 9.52 -8.48 -6.16
C ILE A 139 8.35 -7.65 -5.64
N ILE A 140 7.42 -8.32 -4.98
CA ILE A 140 6.28 -7.71 -4.32
C ILE A 140 6.58 -7.59 -2.82
N ILE A 141 6.35 -6.41 -2.27
CA ILE A 141 6.30 -6.17 -0.84
C ILE A 141 4.85 -5.96 -0.45
N ALA A 142 4.34 -6.81 0.44
CA ALA A 142 3.04 -6.60 1.05
C ALA A 142 3.21 -6.18 2.51
N THR A 143 2.39 -5.24 2.95
CA THR A 143 2.36 -4.72 4.31
C THR A 143 0.92 -4.64 4.79
N ARG A 144 0.67 -5.12 6.00
CA ARG A 144 -0.59 -4.92 6.73
C ARG A 144 -0.32 -4.05 7.94
N ILE A 145 -1.11 -3.00 8.10
CA ILE A 145 -1.08 -2.08 9.23
C ILE A 145 -2.37 -2.29 10.03
N ILE A 146 -2.25 -2.58 11.32
CA ILE A 146 -3.37 -2.73 12.25
C ILE A 146 -3.30 -1.60 13.27
N LYS A 147 -4.33 -0.76 13.32
CA LYS A 147 -4.47 0.33 14.28
C LYS A 147 -5.09 -0.22 15.57
N LYS A 148 -4.37 -0.11 16.67
CA LYS A 148 -4.85 -0.48 18.01
C LYS A 148 -5.67 0.68 18.57
N MET A 149 -6.89 0.40 19.04
CA MET A 149 -7.81 1.43 19.59
C MET A 149 -7.29 2.13 20.87
N LYS A 150 -6.25 1.60 21.54
CA LYS A 150 -5.68 2.21 22.75
C LYS A 150 -4.49 3.09 22.43
N GLY A 151 -4.66 4.39 22.67
CA GLY A 151 -3.58 5.38 22.66
C GLY A 151 -3.51 6.13 21.33
N PHE A 152 -4.44 7.05 21.10
CA PHE A 152 -4.38 8.02 20.00
C PHE A 152 -3.31 9.09 20.28
N LYS A 153 -2.07 8.66 20.47
CA LYS A 153 -0.87 9.51 20.49
C LYS A 153 0.21 8.86 19.62
N GLY A 154 0.23 9.24 18.35
CA GLY A 154 1.35 8.94 17.45
C GLY A 154 1.41 7.49 16.95
N LEU A 155 2.63 7.06 16.63
CA LEU A 155 2.95 5.81 15.94
C LEU A 155 2.87 4.56 16.84
N GLU A 156 2.78 4.73 18.16
CA GLU A 156 2.77 3.64 19.16
C GLU A 156 1.51 2.77 19.11
N GLY A 157 0.45 3.25 18.44
CA GLY A 157 -0.79 2.51 18.23
C GLY A 157 -0.82 1.63 16.98
N LEU A 158 0.28 1.48 16.25
CA LEU A 158 0.33 0.71 15.00
C LEU A 158 1.01 -0.65 15.22
N ASP A 159 0.34 -1.72 14.80
CA ASP A 159 0.98 -3.00 14.49
C ASP A 159 1.28 -3.04 12.99
N ILE A 160 2.51 -3.36 12.61
CA ILE A 160 2.92 -3.42 11.21
C ILE A 160 3.53 -4.78 10.98
N GLU A 161 3.05 -5.47 9.95
CA GLU A 161 3.62 -6.71 9.46
C GLU A 161 3.93 -6.53 7.99
N SER A 162 5.04 -7.09 7.52
CA SER A 162 5.41 -7.03 6.11
C SER A 162 6.12 -8.29 5.64
N ILE A 163 5.82 -8.70 4.42
CA ILE A 163 6.43 -9.84 3.74
C ILE A 163 6.91 -9.41 2.35
N LYS A 164 7.91 -10.13 1.86
CA LYS A 164 8.45 -9.98 0.50
C LYS A 164 8.33 -11.33 -0.20
N PHE A 165 7.84 -11.33 -1.42
CA PHE A 165 7.71 -12.52 -2.26
C PHE A 165 7.81 -12.15 -3.75
N LEU A 166 8.11 -13.12 -4.59
CA LEU A 166 8.08 -12.99 -6.05
C LEU A 166 6.64 -13.07 -6.57
N ASN A 167 6.36 -12.36 -7.65
CA ASN A 167 5.11 -12.49 -8.37
C ASN A 167 4.84 -13.96 -8.75
N PHE A 168 3.63 -14.45 -8.47
CA PHE A 168 3.17 -15.83 -8.73
C PHE A 168 1.86 -15.85 -9.54
N PHE A 169 1.63 -14.82 -10.36
CA PHE A 169 0.46 -14.74 -11.23
C PHE A 169 0.38 -15.99 -12.12
N LYS A 170 -0.83 -16.54 -12.25
CA LYS A 170 -1.09 -17.70 -13.11
C LYS A 170 -2.32 -17.46 -13.96
N GLN A 171 -2.16 -17.43 -15.29
CA GLN A 171 -3.24 -17.14 -16.24
C GLN A 171 -4.51 -17.99 -16.03
N GLU A 172 -4.38 -19.28 -15.75
CA GLU A 172 -5.53 -20.19 -15.55
C GLU A 172 -6.40 -19.81 -14.35
N ARG A 173 -5.78 -19.24 -13.30
CA ARG A 173 -6.45 -18.84 -12.06
C ARG A 173 -6.85 -17.37 -12.07
N ASP A 174 -5.92 -16.53 -12.51
CA ASP A 174 -5.96 -15.07 -12.34
C ASP A 174 -6.35 -14.34 -13.64
N GLY A 175 -6.33 -15.01 -14.80
CA GLY A 175 -6.57 -14.40 -16.11
C GLY A 175 -8.05 -14.24 -16.48
N MET A 176 -8.97 -14.71 -15.64
CA MET A 176 -10.43 -14.50 -15.78
C MET A 176 -10.96 -13.43 -14.83
N ASP A 177 -10.06 -12.71 -14.13
CA ASP A 177 -10.42 -11.65 -13.20
C ASP A 177 -10.81 -10.34 -13.88
#